data_AF-A0A074MDK8-F1
#
_entry.id   AF-A0A074MDK8-F1
#
_cell.length_a   1.000
_cell.length_b   1.000
_cell.length_c   1.000
_cell.angle_alpha   90.00
_cell.angle_beta   90.00
_cell.angle_gamma   90.00
#
_symmetry.space_group_name_H-M   'P 1'
#
loop_
_entity.id
_entity.type
_entity.pdbx_description
1 polymer ?
#
loop_
_entity_poly.entity_id
_entity_poly.type
_entity_poly.pdbx_seq_one_letter_code
_entity_poly.pdbx_strand_id
1 'polypeptide(L)' 'MAQTYEFYTERADAAADAAKKAELENVRQRELRSEKTWRGLAEQARKTALEREKADAERTARREAEAAEAAEAASQD' A
#
# COMPACT_ATOMS: atom_id res chain seq x y z
N MET A 1 2.22 -11.38 7.92
CA MET A 1 2.89 -10.29 7.16
C MET A 1 2.05 -10.00 5.93
N ALA A 2 1.71 -8.73 5.68
CA ALA A 2 1.10 -8.34 4.42
C ALA A 2 2.21 -8.17 3.37
N GLN A 3 1.98 -8.63 2.15
CA GLN A 3 2.94 -8.46 1.05
C GLN A 3 2.86 -7.03 0.47
N THR A 4 3.79 -6.67 -0.41
CA THR A 4 3.87 -5.32 -0.98
C THR A 4 2.86 -5.10 -2.11
N TYR A 5 2.67 -3.83 -2.49
CA TYR A 5 1.85 -3.44 -3.63
C TYR A 5 2.33 -4.12 -4.93
N GLU A 6 3.64 -4.16 -5.15
CA GLU A 6 4.29 -4.72 -6.33
C GLU A 6 4.00 -6.21 -6.44
N PHE A 7 4.15 -6.96 -5.34
CA PHE A 7 3.86 -8.39 -5.30
C PHE A 7 2.42 -8.69 -5.74
N TYR A 8 1.44 -7.96 -5.19
CA TYR A 8 0.04 -8.17 -5.56
C TYR A 8 -0.26 -7.72 -7.00
N THR A 9 0.42 -6.67 -7.48
CA THR A 9 0.28 -6.18 -8.85
C THR A 9 0.80 -7.21 -9.86
N GLU A 10 1.98 -7.79 -9.63
CA GLU A 10 2.54 -8.85 -10.48
C GLU A 10 1.60 -10.06 -10.56
N ARG A 11 0.98 -10.44 -9.44
CA ARG A 11 -0.01 -11.53 -9.41
C ARG A 11 -1.29 -11.19 -10.17
N ALA A 12 -1.75 -9.95 -10.06
CA ALA A 12 -2.90 -9.47 -10.84
C ALA A 12 -2.60 -9.50 -12.34
N ASP A 13 -1.43 -9.03 -12.75
CA ASP A 13 -1.01 -9.00 -14.16
C ASP A 13 -0.87 -10.42 -14.72
N ALA A 14 -0.27 -11.34 -13.96
CA ALA A 14 -0.18 -12.75 -14.34
C ALA A 14 -1.56 -13.40 -14.52
N ALA A 15 -2.52 -13.11 -13.65
CA ALA A 15 -3.90 -13.59 -13.78
C ALA A 15 -4.61 -12.97 -14.99
N ALA A 16 -4.41 -11.67 -15.24
CA ALA A 16 -4.95 -10.99 -16.42
C ALA A 16 -4.42 -11.62 -17.72
N ASP A 17 -3.13 -11.93 -17.77
CA ASP A 17 -2.51 -12.57 -18.93
C ASP A 17 -2.97 -14.02 -19.11
N ALA A 18 -3.19 -14.75 -18.02
CA ALA A 18 -3.80 -16.08 -18.06
C ALA A 18 -5.24 -16.01 -18.59
N ALA A 19 -6.04 -15.02 -18.17
CA ALA A 19 -7.39 -14.80 -18.67
C ALA A 19 -7.41 -14.50 -20.18
N LYS A 20 -6.43 -13.73 -20.69
CA LYS A 20 -6.30 -13.43 -22.13
C LYS A 20 -5.98 -14.68 -22.95
N LYS A 21 -5.20 -15.61 -22.40
CA LYS A 21 -4.78 -16.86 -23.06
C LYS A 21 -5.77 -18.00 -22.88
N ALA A 22 -6.78 -17.84 -22.03
CA ALA A 22 -7.75 -18.89 -21.73
C ALA A 22 -8.64 -19.19 -22.95
N GLU A 23 -8.65 -20.44 -23.39
CA GLU A 23 -9.51 -20.92 -24.49
C GLU A 23 -10.93 -21.23 -24.02
N LEU A 24 -11.10 -21.54 -22.73
CA LEU A 24 -12.39 -21.85 -22.12
C LEU A 24 -12.91 -20.67 -21.30
N GLU A 25 -14.18 -20.32 -21.48
CA GLU A 25 -14.80 -19.18 -20.79
C GLU A 25 -14.81 -19.35 -19.26
N ASN A 26 -15.03 -20.56 -18.75
CA ASN A 26 -14.98 -20.83 -17.32
C ASN A 26 -13.59 -20.60 -16.71
N VAL A 27 -12.51 -20.87 -17.47
CA VAL A 27 -11.14 -20.59 -17.08
C VAL A 27 -10.88 -19.09 -17.12
N ARG A 28 -11.28 -18.41 -18.20
CA ARG A 28 -11.19 -16.95 -18.31
C ARG A 28 -11.85 -16.26 -17.11
N GLN A 29 -13.08 -16.64 -16.77
CA GLN A 29 -13.82 -16.07 -15.65
C GLN A 29 -13.20 -16.39 -14.29
N ARG A 30 -12.55 -17.56 -14.13
CA ARG A 30 -11.76 -17.85 -12.93
C ARG A 30 -10.58 -16.89 -12.81
N GLU A 31 -9.81 -16.71 -13.87
CA GLU A 31 -8.63 -15.85 -13.86
C GLU A 31 -9.00 -14.38 -13.65
N LEU A 32 -10.08 -13.88 -14.24
CA LEU A 32 -10.58 -12.52 -13.99
C LEU A 32 -10.99 -12.30 -12.52
N ARG A 33 -11.55 -13.32 -11.84
CA ARG A 33 -11.85 -13.23 -10.41
C ARG A 33 -10.57 -13.22 -9.56
N SER A 34 -9.57 -14.00 -9.94
CA SER A 34 -8.24 -13.97 -9.33
C SER A 34 -7.60 -12.59 -9.50
N GLU A 35 -7.59 -12.04 -10.71
CA GLU A 35 -7.09 -10.70 -11.00
C GLU A 35 -7.76 -9.67 -10.09
N LYS A 36 -9.11 -9.65 -10.04
CA LYS A 36 -9.86 -8.71 -9.20
C LYS A 36 -9.45 -8.80 -7.73
N THR A 37 -9.23 -10.02 -7.22
CA THR A 37 -8.80 -10.25 -5.84
C THR A 37 -7.40 -9.67 -5.62
N TRP A 38 -6.46 -9.94 -6.53
CA TRP A 38 -5.10 -9.43 -6.44
C TRP A 38 -5.04 -7.90 -6.55
N ARG A 39 -5.82 -7.29 -7.43
CA ARG A 39 -5.95 -5.82 -7.52
C ARG A 39 -6.45 -5.21 -6.22
N GLY A 40 -7.48 -5.81 -5.61
CA GLY A 40 -8.00 -5.34 -4.32
C GLY A 40 -6.95 -5.40 -3.20
N LEU A 41 -6.15 -6.47 -3.15
CA LEU A 41 -5.05 -6.59 -2.20
C LEU A 41 -3.92 -5.59 -2.47
N ALA A 42 -3.60 -5.33 -3.73
CA ALA A 42 -2.62 -4.32 -4.12
C ALA A 42 -3.07 -2.93 -3.63
N GLU A 43 -4.31 -2.54 -3.91
CA GLU A 43 -4.87 -1.27 -3.44
C GLU A 43 -4.84 -1.14 -1.92
N GLN A 44 -5.16 -2.21 -1.18
CA GLN A 44 -5.08 -2.21 0.27
C GLN A 44 -3.63 -2.01 0.75
N ALA A 45 -2.67 -2.74 0.17
CA ALA A 45 -1.26 -2.59 0.50
C ALA A 45 -0.76 -1.16 0.24
N ARG A 46 -1.16 -0.56 -0.89
CA ARG A 46 -0.84 0.83 -1.23
C ARG A 46 -1.42 1.81 -0.21
N LYS A 47 -2.71 1.65 0.16
CA LYS A 47 -3.35 2.52 1.17
C LYS A 47 -2.64 2.43 2.51
N THR A 48 -2.33 1.22 2.99
CA THR A 48 -1.59 1.04 4.24
C THR A 48 -0.19 1.64 4.20
N ALA A 49 0.52 1.56 3.06
CA ALA A 49 1.82 2.20 2.91
C ALA A 49 1.72 3.74 3.02
N LEU A 50 0.75 4.34 2.33
CA LEU A 50 0.49 5.79 2.38
C LEU A 50 0.09 6.26 3.78
N GLU A 51 -0.77 5.50 4.48
CA GLU A 51 -1.18 5.81 5.85
C GLU A 51 0.00 5.77 6.82
N ARG A 52 0.93 4.83 6.63
CA ARG A 52 2.16 4.76 7.44
C ARG A 52 3.07 5.96 7.19
N GLU A 53 3.32 6.30 5.93
CA GLU A 53 4.12 7.47 5.57
C GLU A 53 3.55 8.75 6.19
N LYS A 54 2.22 8.93 6.11
CA LYS A 54 1.53 10.06 6.73
C LYS A 54 1.70 10.07 8.26
N ALA A 55 1.51 8.93 8.91
CA ALA A 55 1.65 8.83 10.37
C ALA A 55 3.09 9.09 10.83
N ASP A 56 4.09 8.67 10.06
CA ASP A 56 5.50 8.90 10.35
C ASP A 56 5.88 10.38 10.16
N ALA A 57 5.35 11.03 9.12
CA ALA A 57 5.51 12.47 8.91
C ALA A 57 4.87 13.28 10.06
N GLU A 58 3.63 12.96 10.45
CA GLU A 58 2.94 13.61 11.58
C GLU A 58 3.70 13.44 12.89
N ARG A 59 4.21 12.23 13.16
CA ARG A 59 5.01 11.94 14.35
C ARG A 59 6.32 12.73 14.37
N THR A 60 6.98 12.85 13.23
CA THR A 60 8.23 13.60 13.11
C THR A 60 7.99 15.08 13.32
N ALA A 61 7.00 15.66 12.64
CA ALA A 61 6.61 17.05 12.83
C ALA A 61 6.25 17.38 14.28
N ARG A 62 5.54 16.47 14.98
CA ARG A 62 5.21 16.66 16.39
C ARG A 62 6.47 16.69 17.27
N ARG A 63 7.43 15.78 17.04
CA ARG A 63 8.70 15.74 17.78
C ARG A 63 9.55 16.97 17.52
N GLU A 64 9.57 17.48 16.29
CA GLU A 64 10.29 18.71 15.94
C GLU A 64 9.67 19.93 16.62
N ALA A 65 8.34 20.03 16.64
CA ALA A 65 7.63 21.09 17.36
C ALA A 65 7.89 21.02 18.87
N GLU A 66 7.74 19.84 19.48
CA GLU A 66 8.04 19.60 20.91
C GLU A 66 9.50 19.97 21.25
N ALA A 67 10.46 19.66 20.37
CA ALA A 67 11.87 20.00 20.55
C ALA A 67 12.14 21.50 20.41
N ALA A 68 11.47 22.18 19.46
CA ALA A 68 11.58 23.62 19.29
C ALA A 68 11.02 24.38 20.49
N GLU A 69 9.85 23.98 21.00
CA GLU A 69 9.24 24.54 22.20
C GLU A 69 10.14 24.35 23.43
N ALA A 70 10.72 23.16 23.60
CA ALA A 70 11.64 22.87 24.70
C ALA A 70 12.95 23.71 24.61
N ALA A 71 13.48 23.91 23.41
CA ALA A 71 14.67 24.73 23.20
C ALA A 71 14.40 26.21 23.46
N GLU A 72 13.23 26.71 23.05
CA GLU A 72 12.80 28.08 23.34
C GLU A 72 12.65 28.30 24.85
N ALA A 73 11.96 27.39 25.55
CA ALA A 73 11.81 27.46 27.01
C ALA A 73 13.15 27.45 27.74
N ALA A 74 14.11 26.62 27.30
CA ALA A 74 15.45 26.55 27.90
C ALA A 74 16.33 27.78 27.61
N SER A 75 15.98 28.61 26.63
CA SER A 75 16.70 29.86 26.29
C SER A 75 16.17 31.09 27.01
N GLN A 76 15.00 30.96 27.67
CA GLN A 76 14.33 32.03 28.41
C GLN A 76 14.61 32.01 29.92
N ASP A 77 15.28 30.96 30.42
CA ASP A 77 15.80 30.79 31.79
C ASP A 77 17.29 31.19 31.86
#